data_AF-A0A7C0USY2-F1
#
_entry.id   AF-A0A7C0USY2-F1
#
_cell.length_a   1.000
_cell.length_b   1.000
_cell.length_c   1.000
_cell.angle_alpha   90.00
_cell.angle_beta   90.00
_cell.angle_gamma   90.00
#
_symmetry.space_group_name_H-M   'P 1'
#
loop_
_entity.id
_entity.type
_entity.pdbx_description
1 polymer ?
#
loop_
_entity_poly.entity_id
_entity_poly.type
_entity_poly.pdbx_seq_one_letter_code
_entity_poly.pdbx_strand_id
1 'polypeptide(L)'
;IRDGISYVNRDMCTGCGKCVEVCPRDLIMLLPESQKVFILCSSHDKGAVVRKICQVGCIGCRRCLRACAYDAIEFEGNLARIIVDKCTNCGACAQVCPTGAIVDLAPRHAKVEIDPGMCDGCGACKEICPAGAISGDLGDKHEVDATKCLGCGACISACPKGAIAYVGNRKTGAAAQAGADDVA
;
A
#
# COMPACT_ATOMS: atom_id res chain seq x y z
N ILE A 1 -13.98 -15.83 -15.53
CA ILE A 1 -14.09 -16.30 -14.12
C ILE A 1 -12.86 -17.16 -13.85
N ARG A 2 -12.18 -16.96 -12.72
CA ARG A 2 -11.08 -17.82 -12.24
C ARG A 2 -11.46 -18.29 -10.84
N ASP A 3 -11.43 -19.60 -10.60
CA ASP A 3 -11.79 -20.22 -9.31
C ASP A 3 -13.16 -19.78 -8.76
N GLY A 4 -14.15 -19.65 -9.65
CA GLY A 4 -15.50 -19.20 -9.27
C GLY A 4 -15.64 -17.70 -9.00
N ILE A 5 -14.55 -16.93 -9.10
CA ILE A 5 -14.53 -15.48 -8.86
C ILE A 5 -14.46 -14.72 -10.19
N SER A 6 -15.22 -13.63 -10.31
CA SER A 6 -15.11 -12.70 -11.43
C SER A 6 -13.70 -12.11 -11.48
N TYR A 7 -13.06 -12.20 -12.65
CA TYR A 7 -11.69 -11.75 -12.86
C TYR A 7 -11.64 -10.77 -14.01
N VAL A 8 -11.02 -9.61 -13.79
CA VAL A 8 -10.82 -8.55 -14.79
C VAL A 8 -9.35 -8.52 -15.17
N ASN A 9 -9.03 -8.81 -16.44
CA ASN A 9 -7.69 -8.58 -16.96
C ASN A 9 -7.52 -7.07 -17.22
N ARG A 10 -6.57 -6.43 -16.53
CA ARG A 10 -6.33 -4.99 -16.65
C ARG A 10 -5.78 -4.57 -18.02
N ASP A 11 -4.97 -5.41 -18.66
CA ASP A 11 -4.37 -5.10 -19.95
C ASP A 11 -5.39 -5.10 -21.09
N MET A 12 -6.51 -5.82 -20.91
CA MET A 12 -7.62 -5.87 -21.85
C MET A 12 -8.82 -5.03 -21.42
N CYS A 13 -8.79 -4.41 -20.23
CA CYS A 13 -9.91 -3.64 -19.70
C CYS A 13 -9.97 -2.29 -20.41
N THR A 14 -11.06 -2.04 -21.14
CA THR A 14 -11.29 -0.76 -21.82
C THR A 14 -11.98 0.29 -20.94
N GLY A 15 -12.34 -0.05 -19.70
CA GLY A 15 -13.12 0.82 -18.82
C GLY A 15 -14.58 1.03 -19.26
N CYS A 16 -15.12 0.20 -20.16
CA CYS A 16 -16.46 0.40 -20.75
C CYS A 16 -17.66 0.24 -19.80
N GLY A 17 -17.48 -0.20 -18.55
CA GLY A 17 -18.54 -0.23 -17.54
C GLY A 17 -19.56 -1.38 -17.63
N LYS A 18 -19.61 -2.16 -18.72
CA LYS A 18 -20.57 -3.27 -18.89
C LYS A 18 -20.56 -4.29 -17.73
N CYS A 19 -19.40 -4.52 -17.11
CA CYS A 19 -19.27 -5.41 -15.95
C CYS A 19 -19.89 -4.83 -14.68
N VAL A 20 -19.92 -3.51 -14.53
CA VAL A 20 -20.60 -2.81 -13.43
C VAL A 20 -22.10 -2.90 -13.62
N GLU A 21 -22.60 -2.57 -14.82
CA GLU A 21 -24.02 -2.58 -15.15
C GLU A 21 -24.68 -3.94 -14.97
N VAL A 22 -23.99 -5.02 -15.35
CA VAL A 22 -24.57 -6.37 -15.29
C VAL A 22 -24.46 -7.03 -13.91
N CYS A 23 -23.72 -6.45 -12.95
CA CYS A 23 -23.47 -7.10 -11.67
C CYS A 23 -24.71 -7.02 -10.76
N PRO A 24 -25.44 -8.13 -10.51
CA PRO A 24 -26.68 -8.08 -9.74
C PRO A 24 -26.46 -7.88 -8.21
N ARG A 25 -25.20 -7.75 -7.81
CA ARG A 25 -24.77 -7.60 -6.41
C ARG A 25 -23.98 -6.31 -6.19
N ASP A 26 -23.84 -5.48 -7.21
CA ASP A 26 -23.10 -4.21 -7.16
C ASP A 26 -21.67 -4.35 -6.59
N LEU A 27 -21.02 -5.48 -6.88
CA LEU A 27 -19.68 -5.81 -6.36
C LEU A 27 -18.54 -5.19 -7.17
N ILE A 28 -18.83 -4.73 -8.38
CA ILE A 28 -17.85 -4.20 -9.31
C ILE A 28 -18.15 -2.72 -9.51
N MET A 29 -17.13 -1.88 -9.39
CA MET A 29 -17.24 -0.45 -9.65
C MET A 29 -16.09 0.01 -10.54
N LEU A 30 -16.35 1.04 -11.34
CA LEU A 30 -15.29 1.74 -12.06
C LEU A 30 -14.67 2.79 -11.15
N LEU A 31 -13.34 2.88 -11.21
CA LEU A 31 -12.57 3.90 -10.50
C LEU A 31 -11.60 4.54 -11.50
N PRO A 32 -11.28 5.85 -11.33
CA PRO A 32 -10.24 6.49 -12.12
C PRO A 32 -8.93 5.73 -11.99
N GLU A 33 -8.14 5.67 -13.07
CA GLU A 33 -6.85 5.00 -13.04
C GLU A 33 -5.89 5.64 -12.02
N SER A 34 -6.06 6.93 -11.75
CA SER A 34 -5.31 7.67 -10.74
C SER A 34 -5.60 7.22 -9.31
N GLN A 35 -6.74 6.57 -9.02
CA GLN A 35 -7.04 6.03 -7.71
C GLN A 35 -6.21 4.76 -7.50
N LYS A 36 -5.34 4.77 -6.49
CA LYS A 36 -4.42 3.66 -6.16
C LYS A 36 -4.55 3.18 -4.72
N VAL A 37 -5.21 3.93 -3.85
CA VAL A 37 -5.53 3.50 -2.47
C VAL A 37 -7.00 3.10 -2.39
N PHE A 38 -7.32 1.94 -1.83
CA PHE A 38 -8.68 1.39 -1.86
C PHE A 38 -9.12 0.88 -0.49
N ILE A 39 -10.42 0.94 -0.21
CA ILE A 39 -11.05 0.25 0.92
C ILE A 39 -11.79 -0.96 0.35
N LEU A 40 -11.35 -2.16 0.69
CA LEU A 40 -11.88 -3.41 0.13
C LEU A 40 -13.15 -3.91 0.83
N CYS A 41 -13.49 -3.34 1.98
CA CYS A 41 -14.66 -3.76 2.75
C CYS A 41 -15.95 -3.14 2.20
N SER A 42 -17.01 -3.95 2.16
CA SER A 42 -18.37 -3.55 1.76
C SER A 42 -19.43 -3.73 2.85
N SER A 43 -19.10 -4.31 4.02
CA SER A 43 -20.07 -4.52 5.10
C SER A 43 -20.31 -3.25 5.91
N HIS A 44 -21.59 -2.93 6.12
CA HIS A 44 -22.06 -1.81 6.96
C HIS A 44 -22.35 -2.23 8.40
N ASP A 45 -22.14 -3.52 8.73
CA ASP A 45 -22.36 -4.06 10.06
C ASP A 45 -21.40 -3.45 11.08
N LYS A 46 -21.76 -3.58 12.37
CA LYS A 46 -20.84 -3.19 13.46
C LYS A 46 -19.57 -4.05 13.39
N GLY A 47 -18.42 -3.43 13.69
CA GLY A 47 -17.12 -4.10 13.60
C GLY A 47 -17.01 -5.42 14.37
N ALA A 48 -17.72 -5.55 15.50
CA ALA A 48 -17.79 -6.81 16.27
C ALA A 48 -18.49 -7.95 15.51
N VAL A 49 -19.48 -7.64 14.67
CA VAL A 49 -20.14 -8.61 13.78
C VAL A 49 -19.23 -8.91 12.60
N VAL A 50 -18.68 -7.87 11.95
CA VAL A 50 -17.75 -8.02 10.82
C VAL A 50 -16.61 -8.95 11.19
N ARG A 51 -15.96 -8.76 12.35
CA ARG A 51 -14.80 -9.55 12.77
C ARG A 51 -15.10 -11.02 13.01
N LYS A 52 -16.36 -11.40 13.26
CA LYS A 52 -16.79 -12.80 13.35
C LYS A 52 -16.86 -13.48 11.98
N ILE A 53 -17.04 -12.71 10.92
CA ILE A 53 -17.29 -13.20 9.55
C ILE A 53 -16.05 -13.01 8.66
N CYS A 54 -15.41 -11.84 8.74
CA CYS A 54 -14.32 -11.42 7.89
C CYS A 54 -13.16 -10.87 8.73
N GLN A 55 -12.02 -11.57 8.70
CA GLN A 55 -10.83 -11.16 9.45
C GLN A 55 -10.26 -9.82 8.95
N VAL A 56 -10.36 -9.54 7.66
CA VAL A 56 -9.80 -8.33 7.03
C VAL A 56 -10.83 -7.20 6.87
N GLY A 57 -12.01 -7.33 7.46
CA GLY A 57 -13.08 -6.34 7.31
C GLY A 57 -12.82 -5.03 8.04
N CYS A 58 -13.47 -3.94 7.61
CA CYS A 58 -13.45 -2.69 8.35
C CYS A 58 -14.21 -2.86 9.67
N ILE A 59 -13.63 -2.37 10.77
CA ILE A 59 -14.23 -2.47 12.11
C ILE A 59 -14.68 -1.12 12.66
N GLY A 60 -14.75 -0.07 11.84
CA GLY A 60 -15.24 1.23 12.29
C GLY A 60 -14.31 2.00 13.24
N CYS A 61 -13.02 1.67 13.32
CA CYS A 61 -12.11 2.25 14.33
C CYS A 61 -11.68 3.71 14.06
N ARG A 62 -11.98 4.26 12.88
CA ARG A 62 -11.72 5.66 12.47
C ARG A 62 -10.24 6.09 12.52
N ARG A 63 -9.28 5.16 12.55
CA ARG A 63 -7.85 5.49 12.48
C ARG A 63 -7.47 6.13 11.14
N CYS A 64 -8.00 5.61 10.04
CA CYS A 64 -7.82 6.16 8.70
C CYS A 64 -8.31 7.60 8.58
N LEU A 65 -9.43 7.94 9.22
CA LEU A 65 -9.97 9.30 9.26
C LEU A 65 -8.95 10.26 9.88
N ARG A 66 -8.40 9.91 11.05
CA ARG A 66 -7.40 10.73 11.75
C ARG A 66 -6.05 10.81 11.03
N ALA A 67 -5.67 9.76 10.30
CA ALA A 67 -4.40 9.73 9.57
C ALA A 67 -4.45 10.48 8.23
N CYS A 68 -5.65 10.81 7.73
CA CYS A 68 -5.79 11.49 6.45
C CYS A 68 -5.64 13.00 6.62
N ALA A 69 -4.52 13.55 6.15
CA ALA A 69 -4.27 15.00 6.16
C ALA A 69 -5.03 15.79 5.07
N TYR A 70 -5.84 15.10 4.25
CA TYR A 70 -6.51 15.68 3.08
C TYR A 70 -8.03 15.61 3.18
N ASP A 71 -8.57 15.21 4.34
CA ASP A 71 -10.01 15.00 4.56
C ASP A 71 -10.67 14.14 3.47
N ALA A 72 -9.92 13.14 2.98
CA ALA A 72 -10.33 12.23 1.91
C ALA A 72 -10.97 10.94 2.44
N ILE A 73 -11.22 10.84 3.74
CA ILE A 73 -11.87 9.68 4.37
C ILE A 73 -13.18 10.13 5.00
N GLU A 74 -14.24 9.42 4.71
CA GLU A 74 -15.54 9.57 5.36
C GLU A 74 -16.07 8.22 5.86
N PHE A 75 -17.20 8.26 6.57
CA PHE A 75 -17.83 7.05 7.11
C PHE A 75 -19.31 7.01 6.75
N GLU A 76 -19.70 5.98 6.02
CA GLU A 76 -21.09 5.56 5.84
C GLU A 76 -21.42 4.60 6.99
N GLY A 77 -22.01 5.12 8.06
CA GLY A 77 -22.25 4.34 9.29
C GLY A 77 -20.94 3.81 9.90
N ASN A 78 -20.73 2.50 9.82
CA ASN A 78 -19.53 1.82 10.36
C ASN A 78 -18.43 1.58 9.32
N LEU A 79 -18.67 1.91 8.06
CA LEU A 79 -17.78 1.61 6.95
C LEU A 79 -17.08 2.88 6.44
N ALA A 80 -15.75 2.80 6.36
CA ALA A 80 -14.94 3.88 5.80
C ALA A 80 -15.08 3.92 4.27
N ARG A 81 -15.10 5.14 3.71
CA ARG A 81 -15.06 5.42 2.27
C ARG A 81 -13.95 6.43 1.96
N ILE A 82 -13.41 6.36 0.73
CA ILE A 82 -12.44 7.31 0.22
C ILE A 82 -13.17 8.28 -0.71
N ILE A 83 -13.07 9.57 -0.42
CA ILE A 83 -13.48 10.65 -1.33
C ILE A 83 -12.38 10.78 -2.38
N VAL A 84 -12.61 10.18 -3.55
CA VAL A 84 -11.63 10.05 -4.64
C VAL A 84 -11.00 11.40 -5.01
N ASP A 85 -11.82 12.45 -5.14
CA ASP A 85 -11.36 13.78 -5.58
C ASP A 85 -10.40 14.47 -4.60
N LYS A 86 -10.42 14.07 -3.31
CA LYS A 86 -9.53 14.60 -2.28
C LYS A 86 -8.33 13.69 -2.03
N CYS A 87 -8.37 12.45 -2.52
CA CYS A 87 -7.36 11.45 -2.22
C CYS A 87 -6.09 11.70 -3.03
N THR A 88 -4.98 11.95 -2.36
CA THR A 88 -3.66 12.13 -3.00
C THR A 88 -2.92 10.81 -3.23
N ASN A 89 -3.49 9.67 -2.80
CA ASN A 89 -2.87 8.35 -2.80
C ASN A 89 -1.58 8.26 -1.97
N CYS A 90 -1.52 8.97 -0.83
CA CYS A 90 -0.36 8.96 0.06
C CYS A 90 -0.19 7.68 0.90
N GLY A 91 -1.22 6.82 0.97
CA GLY A 91 -1.13 5.55 1.68
C GLY A 91 -1.25 5.60 3.21
N ALA A 92 -1.27 6.79 3.82
CA ALA A 92 -1.26 6.93 5.28
C ALA A 92 -2.41 6.17 5.98
N CYS A 93 -3.60 6.16 5.36
CA CYS A 93 -4.76 5.41 5.88
C CYS A 93 -4.56 3.89 5.85
N ALA A 94 -3.85 3.36 4.86
CA ALA A 94 -3.53 1.93 4.76
C ALA A 94 -2.55 1.52 5.87
N GLN A 95 -1.54 2.35 6.14
CA GLN A 95 -0.53 2.09 7.18
C GLN A 95 -1.12 1.97 8.59
N VAL A 96 -2.18 2.72 8.88
CA VAL A 96 -2.82 2.71 10.22
C VAL A 96 -4.00 1.73 10.32
N CYS A 97 -4.37 1.03 9.24
CA CYS A 97 -5.53 0.15 9.22
C CYS A 97 -5.21 -1.20 9.88
N PRO A 98 -5.74 -1.50 11.09
CA PRO A 98 -5.32 -2.67 11.85
C PRO A 98 -5.84 -4.00 11.27
N THR A 99 -6.79 -3.95 10.34
CA THR A 99 -7.38 -5.15 9.73
C THR A 99 -6.88 -5.40 8.31
N GLY A 100 -6.13 -4.47 7.72
CA GLY A 100 -5.75 -4.55 6.31
C GLY A 100 -6.90 -4.30 5.34
N ALA A 101 -8.05 -3.78 5.82
CA ALA A 101 -9.20 -3.46 4.96
C ALA A 101 -8.91 -2.35 3.93
N ILE A 102 -7.83 -1.59 4.14
CA ILE A 102 -7.39 -0.52 3.26
C ILE A 102 -6.06 -0.94 2.64
N VAL A 103 -5.99 -0.97 1.31
CA VAL A 103 -4.81 -1.36 0.55
C VAL A 103 -4.27 -0.16 -0.23
N ASP A 104 -2.95 -0.06 -0.27
CA ASP A 104 -2.25 0.91 -1.08
C ASP A 104 -1.55 0.20 -2.24
N LEU A 105 -2.05 0.43 -3.45
CA LEU A 105 -1.51 -0.10 -4.70
C LEU A 105 -0.75 0.99 -5.48
N ALA A 106 -0.42 2.12 -4.85
CA ALA A 106 0.32 3.20 -5.51
C ALA A 106 1.76 2.74 -5.79
N PRO A 107 2.24 2.84 -7.04
CA PRO A 107 3.61 2.49 -7.39
C PRO A 107 4.65 3.48 -6.84
N ARG A 108 4.19 4.56 -6.17
CA ARG A 108 5.02 5.70 -5.74
C ARG A 108 5.82 5.47 -4.46
N HIS A 109 5.57 4.41 -3.71
CA HIS A 109 6.50 4.02 -2.66
C HIS A 109 7.77 3.56 -3.33
N ALA A 110 8.82 4.39 -3.24
CA ALA A 110 10.15 4.03 -3.72
C ALA A 110 10.45 2.62 -3.21
N LYS A 111 10.58 1.66 -4.13
CA LYS A 111 10.86 0.28 -3.77
C LYS A 111 12.32 0.18 -3.42
N VAL A 112 12.71 -0.90 -2.79
CA VAL A 112 14.12 -1.15 -2.50
C VAL A 112 14.55 -2.41 -3.22
N GLU A 113 15.78 -2.43 -3.71
CA GLU A 113 16.45 -3.59 -4.26
C GLU A 113 17.67 -3.92 -3.42
N ILE A 114 18.03 -5.20 -3.40
CA ILE A 114 19.22 -5.70 -2.71
C ILE A 114 20.22 -6.10 -3.78
N ASP A 115 21.40 -5.50 -3.76
CA ASP A 115 22.52 -5.88 -4.61
C ASP A 115 23.08 -7.23 -4.13
N PRO A 116 22.94 -8.32 -4.92
CA PRO A 116 23.45 -9.63 -4.53
C PRO A 116 24.99 -9.66 -4.46
N GLY A 117 25.70 -8.74 -5.12
CA GLY A 117 27.15 -8.60 -5.03
C GLY A 117 27.63 -8.13 -3.66
N MET A 118 26.82 -7.31 -2.98
CA MET A 118 27.14 -6.73 -1.67
C MET A 118 26.45 -7.44 -0.49
N CYS A 119 25.33 -8.11 -0.74
CA CYS A 119 24.58 -8.82 0.30
C CYS A 119 25.36 -10.05 0.79
N ASP A 120 25.59 -10.19 2.09
CA ASP A 120 26.25 -11.37 2.69
C ASP A 120 25.28 -12.36 3.34
N GLY A 121 23.98 -12.11 3.24
CA GLY A 121 22.95 -12.98 3.82
C GLY A 121 22.82 -12.89 5.34
N CYS A 122 23.28 -11.80 5.98
CA CYS A 122 23.26 -11.68 7.45
C CYS A 122 21.87 -11.62 8.12
N GLY A 123 20.80 -11.34 7.37
CA GLY A 123 19.41 -11.43 7.86
C GLY A 123 18.84 -10.16 8.50
N ALA A 124 19.67 -9.15 8.79
CA ALA A 124 19.24 -7.92 9.48
C ALA A 124 18.05 -7.20 8.80
N CYS A 125 18.02 -7.20 7.46
CA CYS A 125 16.93 -6.61 6.70
C CYS A 125 15.61 -7.38 6.87
N LYS A 126 15.66 -8.72 6.95
CA LYS A 126 14.49 -9.59 7.10
C LYS A 126 13.83 -9.38 8.48
N GLU A 127 14.64 -9.25 9.53
CA GLU A 127 14.17 -9.03 10.90
C GLU A 127 13.47 -7.67 11.07
N ILE A 128 13.99 -6.61 10.46
CA ILE A 128 13.43 -5.26 10.62
C ILE A 128 12.25 -4.97 9.68
N CYS A 129 11.97 -5.85 8.70
CA CYS A 129 10.97 -5.57 7.68
C CYS A 129 9.55 -5.70 8.26
N PRO A 130 8.81 -4.59 8.49
CA PRO A 130 7.47 -4.66 9.09
C PRO A 130 6.44 -5.29 8.14
N ALA A 131 6.75 -5.32 6.85
CA ALA A 131 5.87 -5.82 5.81
C ALA A 131 6.10 -7.31 5.46
N GLY A 132 7.12 -7.95 6.03
CA GLY A 132 7.52 -9.30 5.63
C GLY A 132 7.86 -9.39 4.14
N ALA A 133 8.43 -8.32 3.57
CA ALA A 133 8.70 -8.19 2.14
C ALA A 133 10.04 -8.79 1.69
N ILE A 134 10.82 -9.40 2.60
CA ILE A 134 12.17 -9.87 2.31
C ILE A 134 12.24 -11.40 2.45
N SER A 135 12.67 -12.06 1.38
CA SER A 135 12.93 -13.50 1.30
C SER A 135 14.42 -13.81 1.29
N GLY A 136 14.79 -15.08 1.49
CA GLY A 136 16.16 -15.59 1.65
C GLY A 136 16.41 -16.07 3.08
N ASP A 137 17.17 -17.15 3.23
CA ASP A 137 17.57 -17.70 4.53
C ASP A 137 18.94 -17.17 4.97
N LEU A 138 19.32 -17.43 6.22
CA LEU A 138 20.59 -16.96 6.77
C LEU A 138 21.75 -17.53 5.95
N GLY A 139 22.56 -16.65 5.37
CA GLY A 139 23.66 -16.99 4.46
C GLY A 139 23.31 -16.91 2.96
N ASP A 140 22.03 -16.85 2.61
CA ASP A 140 21.59 -16.66 1.22
C ASP A 140 21.46 -15.18 0.85
N LYS A 141 21.53 -14.89 -0.44
CA LYS A 141 21.22 -13.54 -0.94
C LYS A 141 19.73 -13.28 -0.74
N HIS A 142 19.42 -12.14 -0.12
CA HIS A 142 18.04 -11.75 0.10
C HIS A 142 17.43 -11.08 -1.14
N GLU A 143 16.11 -11.23 -1.30
CA GLU A 143 15.33 -10.61 -2.37
C GLU A 143 14.12 -9.86 -1.78
N VAL A 144 13.67 -8.81 -2.47
CA VAL A 144 12.55 -7.97 -2.05
C VAL A 144 11.33 -8.27 -2.89
N ASP A 145 10.24 -8.71 -2.24
CA ASP A 145 8.92 -8.75 -2.83
C ASP A 145 8.38 -7.32 -2.96
N ALA A 146 8.50 -6.76 -4.17
CA ALA A 146 8.07 -5.40 -4.47
C ALA A 146 6.57 -5.16 -4.22
N THR A 147 5.74 -6.21 -4.18
CA THR A 147 4.30 -6.10 -3.91
C THR A 147 4.00 -5.90 -2.42
N LYS A 148 4.85 -6.45 -1.54
CA LYS A 148 4.78 -6.25 -0.08
C LYS A 148 5.60 -5.07 0.40
N CYS A 149 6.60 -4.66 -0.37
CA CYS A 149 7.50 -3.57 0.01
C CYS A 149 6.74 -2.24 0.15
N LEU A 150 6.74 -1.70 1.37
CA LEU A 150 6.11 -0.40 1.68
C LEU A 150 7.01 0.80 1.40
N GLY A 151 8.26 0.58 0.96
CA GLY A 151 9.22 1.65 0.71
C GLY A 151 9.70 2.41 1.96
N CYS A 152 9.49 1.85 3.16
CA CYS A 152 9.79 2.55 4.42
C CYS A 152 11.29 2.78 4.70
N GLY A 153 12.20 2.09 3.99
CA GLY A 153 13.64 2.26 4.13
C GLY A 153 14.28 1.65 5.39
N ALA A 154 13.51 0.94 6.24
CA ALA A 154 14.04 0.33 7.47
C ALA A 154 15.21 -0.64 7.18
N CYS A 155 15.08 -1.45 6.12
CA CYS A 155 16.13 -2.37 5.70
C CYS A 155 17.39 -1.68 5.18
N ILE A 156 17.28 -0.50 4.55
CA ILE A 156 18.43 0.30 4.12
C ILE A 156 19.27 0.70 5.34
N SER A 157 18.61 1.20 6.37
CA SER A 157 19.27 1.64 7.60
C SER A 157 19.89 0.47 8.38
N ALA A 158 19.28 -0.72 8.30
CA ALA A 158 19.76 -1.91 8.99
C ALA A 158 20.86 -2.68 8.25
N CYS A 159 21.12 -2.40 6.96
CA CYS A 159 22.06 -3.18 6.17
C CYS A 159 23.52 -2.81 6.47
N PRO A 160 24.33 -3.68 7.12
CA PRO A 160 25.71 -3.36 7.46
C PRO A 160 26.64 -3.30 6.24
N LYS A 161 26.22 -3.89 5.11
CA LYS A 161 26.97 -3.91 3.85
C LYS A 161 26.62 -2.79 2.89
N GLY A 162 25.59 -1.98 3.20
CA GLY A 162 25.08 -0.99 2.27
C GLY A 162 24.52 -1.59 0.97
N ALA A 163 24.10 -2.86 0.99
CA ALA A 163 23.64 -3.60 -0.18
C ALA A 163 22.23 -3.23 -0.65
N ILE A 164 21.53 -2.31 0.03
CA ILE A 164 20.10 -2.05 -0.20
C ILE A 164 19.91 -0.60 -0.61
N ALA A 165 19.24 -0.37 -1.74
CA ALA A 165 19.01 0.96 -2.29
C ALA A 165 17.59 1.12 -2.81
N TYR A 166 17.11 2.37 -2.87
CA TYR A 166 15.83 2.67 -3.50
C TYR A 166 15.90 2.51 -5.03
N VAL A 167 14.86 1.92 -5.61
CA VAL A 167 14.59 1.79 -7.05
C VAL A 167 13.32 2.53 -7.42
N GLY A 168 13.37 3.27 -8.53
CA GLY A 168 12.24 4.06 -9.01
C GLY A 168 12.60 5.54 -9.15
N ASN A 169 12.28 6.10 -10.31
CA ASN A 169 12.69 7.40 -10.81
C ASN A 169 12.34 8.56 -9.85
N ARG A 170 13.37 9.19 -9.27
CA ARG A 170 13.29 10.59 -8.81
C ARG A 170 13.13 11.47 -10.05
N LYS A 171 11.90 11.76 -10.47
CA LYS A 171 11.62 12.92 -11.32
C LYS A 171 10.51 13.78 -10.72
N THR A 172 10.86 14.46 -9.63
CA THR A 172 10.58 15.89 -9.48
C THR A 172 11.78 16.53 -8.79
N GLY A 173 12.48 17.37 -9.54
CA GLY A 173 13.22 18.52 -9.00
C GLY A 173 14.66 18.25 -8.58
N ALA A 174 15.59 18.81 -9.34
CA ALA A 174 16.84 19.28 -8.81
C ALA A 174 16.62 20.29 -7.66
N ALA A 175 17.63 20.41 -6.79
CA ALA A 175 17.82 21.37 -5.71
C ALA A 175 17.07 21.11 -4.39
N ALA A 176 17.78 20.52 -3.41
CA ALA A 176 17.76 20.94 -2.00
C ALA A 176 18.90 20.23 -1.23
N GLN A 177 20.12 20.70 -1.43
CA GLN A 177 21.23 20.54 -0.50
C GLN A 177 22.08 21.80 -0.57
N ALA A 178 21.91 22.68 0.42
CA ALA A 178 22.95 23.52 1.03
C ALA A 178 22.31 24.60 1.93
N GLY A 179 22.87 24.79 3.13
CA GLY A 179 22.80 26.07 3.84
C GLY A 179 22.07 26.08 5.18
N ALA A 180 22.63 25.43 6.20
CA ALA A 180 22.73 26.06 7.50
C ALA A 180 23.99 26.95 7.50
N ASP A 181 23.97 27.98 8.33
CA ASP A 181 25.05 28.93 8.65
C ASP A 181 25.18 30.14 7.69
N ASP A 182 24.58 31.28 8.06
CA ASP A 182 25.34 32.39 8.65
C ASP A 182 24.45 33.57 9.06
N VAL A 183 24.76 34.05 10.26
CA VAL A 183 24.23 35.24 10.94
C VAL A 183 24.98 36.47 10.42
N ALA A 184 24.26 37.46 9.89
CA ALA A 184 24.56 38.90 9.96
C ALA A 184 23.42 39.72 9.36
#